data_AF-J4WNC4-F1
#
_entry.id   AF-J4WNC4-F1
#
_cell.length_a   1.000
_cell.length_b   1.000
_cell.length_c   1.000
_cell.angle_alpha   90.00
_cell.angle_beta   90.00
_cell.angle_gamma   90.00
#
_symmetry.space_group_name_H-M   'P 1'
#
loop_
_entity.id
_entity.type
_entity.pdbx_description
1 polymer ?
#
loop_
_entity_poly.entity_id
_entity_poly.type
_entity_poly.pdbx_seq_one_letter_code
_entity_poly.pdbx_strand_id
1 'polypeptide(L)'
;MTDKSEGKCPVMHGAMTTNSSSGTSTRDWWPNQLNLNILHQHDKKSNPMDEDFDYREEFKKIDYEALKKDLNELMTDSQDWWPADYGHYGPFFIRMTWHAAGTYRNTDGRGGGGTGAQRFAPLNSWPDNGNLDKARRLLWPIKQKYGKQISWADLLILAGNVAIESMGGTTFGFSGGRADIWGPEEDIHWGVESEWLENKRYKGERELDNPLAAVQMGLIYVNPQGPDGNPDPLASAHDIRETFGRMAMNDEETVALVAEVILLEKRMELEQKIMFNQNQRELH
;
A
#
# COMPACT_ATOMS: atom_id res chain seq x y z
N MET A 1 -20.53 -9.63 -41.30
CA MET A 1 -19.63 -8.48 -41.09
C MET A 1 -20.06 -7.82 -39.80
N THR A 2 -19.30 -8.03 -38.74
CA THR A 2 -19.49 -7.33 -37.46
C THR A 2 -18.19 -6.57 -37.22
N ASP A 3 -18.33 -5.24 -37.32
CA ASP A 3 -17.25 -4.28 -37.31
C ASP A 3 -16.63 -4.20 -35.91
N LYS A 4 -15.34 -4.51 -35.80
CA LYS A 4 -14.55 -4.37 -34.55
C LYS A 4 -13.82 -3.03 -34.64
N SER A 5 -14.46 -1.95 -34.20
CA SER A 5 -13.82 -0.64 -34.08
C SER A 5 -14.18 0.10 -32.78
N GLU A 6 -14.26 -0.60 -31.66
CA GLU A 6 -14.38 0.06 -30.36
C GLU A 6 -13.00 0.40 -29.80
N GLY A 7 -12.69 1.70 -29.71
CA GLY A 7 -11.71 2.23 -28.76
C GLY A 7 -10.32 2.63 -29.28
N LYS A 8 -10.10 2.90 -30.57
CA LYS A 8 -8.82 3.49 -31.02
C LYS A 8 -8.94 5.00 -31.18
N CYS A 9 -8.15 5.74 -30.39
CA CYS A 9 -8.00 7.19 -30.53
C CYS A 9 -7.54 7.51 -31.98
N PRO A 10 -8.28 8.34 -32.74
CA PRO A 10 -8.10 8.49 -34.19
C PRO A 10 -6.88 9.33 -34.59
N VAL A 11 -6.05 9.76 -33.62
CA VAL A 11 -4.86 10.59 -33.85
C VAL A 11 -3.63 9.81 -33.42
N MET A 12 -2.72 9.53 -34.37
CA MET A 12 -1.40 9.00 -34.03
C MET A 12 -0.57 10.10 -33.38
N HIS A 13 -0.48 10.08 -32.05
CA HIS A 13 0.54 10.82 -31.33
C HIS A 13 1.88 10.11 -31.58
N GLY A 14 2.62 10.53 -32.62
CA GLY A 14 3.86 9.90 -33.09
C GLY A 14 5.08 10.01 -32.15
N ALA A 15 4.87 10.41 -30.90
CA ALA A 15 5.93 10.46 -29.88
C ALA A 15 5.61 9.43 -28.79
N MET A 16 6.55 8.50 -28.54
CA MET A 16 6.51 7.50 -27.46
C MET A 16 6.69 8.16 -26.08
N THR A 17 5.79 9.09 -25.75
CA THR A 17 5.77 9.88 -24.51
C THR A 17 4.83 9.31 -23.46
N THR A 18 4.12 8.24 -23.80
CA THR A 18 3.19 7.50 -22.93
C THR A 18 3.47 6.01 -23.04
N ASN A 19 3.36 5.28 -21.91
CA ASN A 19 3.42 3.81 -21.90
C ASN A 19 2.23 3.16 -22.64
N SER A 20 1.18 3.95 -22.90
CA SER A 20 0.09 3.62 -23.80
C SER A 20 0.23 4.40 -25.10
N SER A 21 0.80 3.81 -26.14
CA SER A 21 0.53 4.29 -27.49
C SER A 21 0.79 3.19 -28.52
N SER A 22 0.06 3.30 -29.62
CA SER A 22 -0.07 2.43 -30.78
C SER A 22 1.21 2.08 -31.57
N GLY A 23 2.40 2.22 -30.98
CA GLY A 23 3.69 1.97 -31.62
C GLY A 23 4.44 0.78 -31.00
N THR A 24 4.99 -0.09 -31.85
CA THR A 24 5.88 -1.17 -31.41
C THR A 24 7.20 -0.60 -30.92
N SER A 25 7.64 -1.00 -29.73
CA SER A 25 8.90 -0.61 -29.09
C SER A 25 10.01 -1.64 -29.30
N THR A 26 11.25 -1.30 -28.94
CA THR A 26 12.38 -2.24 -28.94
C THR A 26 12.11 -3.48 -28.07
N ARG A 27 11.42 -3.32 -26.94
CA ARG A 27 11.08 -4.44 -26.04
C ARG A 27 10.14 -5.45 -26.70
N ASP A 28 9.27 -5.00 -27.60
CA ASP A 28 8.35 -5.90 -28.31
C ASP A 28 9.09 -6.75 -29.36
N TRP A 29 10.13 -6.20 -30.00
CA TRP A 29 10.97 -6.92 -30.96
C TRP A 29 12.03 -7.82 -30.30
N TRP A 30 12.60 -7.37 -29.18
CA TRP A 30 13.64 -8.09 -28.45
C TRP A 30 13.24 -8.27 -26.97
N PRO A 31 12.24 -9.11 -26.67
CA PRO A 31 11.69 -9.25 -25.32
C PRO A 31 12.69 -9.81 -24.30
N ASN A 32 13.72 -10.53 -24.77
CA ASN A 32 14.77 -11.11 -23.93
C ASN A 32 16.05 -10.25 -23.85
N GLN A 33 16.02 -9.02 -24.39
CA GLN A 33 17.16 -8.11 -24.29
C GLN A 33 17.34 -7.65 -22.84
N LEU A 34 18.61 -7.55 -22.39
CA LEU A 34 18.93 -7.05 -21.06
C LEU A 34 18.35 -5.64 -20.85
N ASN A 35 17.55 -5.49 -19.79
CA ASN A 35 16.97 -4.21 -19.42
C ASN A 35 17.96 -3.36 -18.60
N LEU A 36 18.48 -2.28 -19.20
CA LEU A 36 19.37 -1.34 -18.52
C LEU A 36 18.62 -0.19 -17.80
N ASN A 37 17.29 -0.10 -17.94
CA ASN A 37 16.48 0.96 -17.32
C ASN A 37 16.55 0.96 -15.80
N ILE A 38 16.64 -0.24 -15.20
CA ILE A 38 16.72 -0.43 -13.75
C ILE A 38 17.95 0.24 -13.11
N LEU A 39 18.99 0.54 -13.90
CA LEU A 39 20.24 1.14 -13.41
C LEU A 39 20.17 2.67 -13.31
N HIS A 40 19.13 3.29 -13.87
CA HIS A 40 18.94 4.75 -13.88
C HIS A 40 17.51 5.16 -13.52
N GLN A 41 16.73 4.23 -12.94
CA GLN A 41 15.48 4.61 -12.28
C GLN A 41 15.75 5.58 -11.13
N HIS A 42 14.81 6.50 -10.89
CA HIS A 42 14.91 7.54 -9.85
C HIS A 42 16.16 8.44 -9.98
N ASP A 43 16.61 8.69 -11.22
CA ASP A 43 17.64 9.67 -11.52
C ASP A 43 17.25 11.08 -11.02
N LYS A 44 18.26 11.88 -10.65
CA LYS A 44 18.13 13.29 -10.22
C LYS A 44 17.29 14.12 -11.18
N LYS A 45 17.34 13.88 -12.49
CA LYS A 45 16.56 14.63 -13.49
C LYS A 45 15.04 14.50 -13.33
N SER A 46 14.58 13.38 -12.78
CA SER A 46 13.15 13.13 -12.52
C SER A 46 12.70 13.63 -11.14
N ASN A 47 13.66 13.99 -10.28
CA ASN A 47 13.40 14.50 -8.94
C ASN A 47 13.12 16.02 -9.02
N PRO A 48 11.95 16.50 -8.55
CA PRO A 48 11.60 17.91 -8.56
C PRO A 48 12.23 18.72 -7.42
N MET A 49 12.94 18.08 -6.49
CA MET A 49 13.62 18.76 -5.40
C MET A 49 14.92 19.43 -5.86
N ASP A 50 15.35 20.46 -5.14
CA ASP A 50 16.63 21.13 -5.38
C ASP A 50 17.81 20.13 -5.31
N GLU A 51 18.89 20.39 -6.06
CA GLU A 51 20.02 19.45 -6.18
C GLU A 51 20.71 19.13 -4.84
N ASP A 52 20.64 20.05 -3.88
CA ASP A 52 21.20 19.97 -2.54
C ASP A 52 20.18 19.59 -1.45
N PHE A 53 18.95 19.20 -1.84
CA PHE A 53 17.91 18.81 -0.90
C PHE A 53 18.28 17.52 -0.14
N ASP A 54 18.35 17.62 1.18
CA ASP A 54 18.48 16.48 2.10
C ASP A 54 17.20 16.29 2.91
N TYR A 55 16.48 15.20 2.62
CA TYR A 55 15.22 14.88 3.31
C TYR A 55 15.41 14.65 4.81
N ARG A 56 16.50 14.02 5.25
CA ARG A 56 16.70 13.73 6.68
C ARG A 56 16.93 15.01 7.46
N GLU A 57 17.66 15.97 6.88
CA GLU A 57 17.84 17.30 7.49
C GLU A 57 16.55 18.12 7.50
N GLU A 58 15.72 18.00 6.46
CA GLU A 58 14.41 18.67 6.42
C GLU A 58 13.39 18.04 7.39
N PHE A 59 13.37 16.71 7.51
CA PHE A 59 12.51 15.99 8.45
C PHE A 59 12.83 16.35 9.90
N LYS A 60 14.10 16.54 10.27
CA LYS A 60 14.49 16.97 11.62
C LYS A 60 13.91 18.33 12.04
N LYS A 61 13.51 19.17 11.09
CA LYS A 61 12.95 20.51 11.34
C LYS A 61 11.44 20.49 11.57
N ILE A 62 10.79 19.34 11.39
CA ILE A 62 9.33 19.25 11.49
C ILE A 62 8.86 19.41 12.93
N ASP A 63 7.77 20.14 13.13
CA ASP A 63 7.03 20.09 14.39
C ASP A 63 6.25 18.76 14.45
N TYR A 64 6.90 17.74 15.00
CA TYR A 64 6.38 16.38 15.04
C TYR A 64 5.11 16.25 15.88
N GLU A 65 5.01 17.00 16.98
CA GLU A 65 3.82 16.98 17.84
C GLU A 65 2.63 17.66 17.15
N ALA A 66 2.86 18.77 16.45
CA ALA A 66 1.83 19.37 15.62
C ALA A 66 1.37 18.43 14.50
N LEU A 67 2.30 17.71 13.84
CA LEU A 67 1.97 16.74 12.80
C LEU A 67 1.10 15.61 13.35
N LYS A 68 1.48 15.03 14.50
CA LYS A 68 0.68 14.00 15.16
C LYS A 68 -0.70 14.53 15.55
N LYS A 69 -0.79 15.76 16.06
CA LYS A 69 -2.05 16.38 16.41
C LYS A 69 -2.97 16.53 15.19
N ASP A 70 -2.46 17.06 14.08
CA ASP A 70 -3.25 17.20 12.85
C ASP A 70 -3.73 15.84 12.31
N LEU A 71 -2.90 14.80 12.42
CA LEU A 71 -3.29 13.44 12.04
C LEU A 71 -4.43 12.91 12.93
N ASN A 72 -4.39 13.16 14.23
CA ASN A 72 -5.49 12.80 15.14
C ASN A 72 -6.78 13.55 14.80
N GLU A 73 -6.68 14.85 14.51
CA GLU A 73 -7.86 15.65 14.11
C GLU A 73 -8.47 15.11 12.81
N LEU A 74 -7.64 14.86 11.79
CA LEU A 74 -8.07 14.29 10.51
C LEU A 74 -8.78 12.95 10.69
N MET A 75 -8.34 12.11 11.63
CA MET A 75 -8.93 10.79 11.84
C MET A 75 -10.41 10.84 12.21
N THR A 76 -10.88 11.92 12.84
CA THR A 76 -12.29 12.11 13.20
C THR A 76 -13.01 13.14 12.34
N ASP A 77 -12.31 13.79 11.40
CA ASP A 77 -12.87 14.78 10.47
C ASP A 77 -13.44 14.10 9.21
N SER A 78 -14.59 13.44 9.37
CA SER A 78 -15.24 12.70 8.29
C SER A 78 -15.59 13.60 7.10
N GLN A 79 -15.20 13.16 5.90
CA GLN A 79 -15.42 13.84 4.63
C GLN A 79 -16.62 13.26 3.88
N ASP A 80 -17.49 14.10 3.31
CA ASP A 80 -18.70 13.66 2.60
C ASP A 80 -18.41 12.74 1.39
N TRP A 81 -17.28 12.93 0.72
CA TRP A 81 -16.89 12.15 -0.46
C TRP A 81 -16.32 10.76 -0.10
N TRP A 82 -15.96 10.54 1.16
CA TRP A 82 -15.57 9.23 1.70
C TRP A 82 -15.81 9.19 3.20
N PRO A 83 -17.06 9.00 3.67
CA PRO A 83 -17.38 9.09 5.08
C PRO A 83 -16.57 8.11 5.94
N ALA A 84 -16.20 8.53 7.14
CA ALA A 84 -15.45 7.67 8.07
C ALA A 84 -16.37 6.59 8.65
N ASP A 85 -15.99 5.32 8.45
CA ASP A 85 -16.63 4.21 9.15
C ASP A 85 -16.48 4.43 10.66
N TYR A 86 -17.59 4.26 11.38
CA TYR A 86 -17.65 4.51 12.81
C TYR A 86 -17.18 5.93 13.22
N GLY A 87 -17.26 6.92 12.31
CA GLY A 87 -16.80 8.28 12.56
C GLY A 87 -15.29 8.42 12.78
N HIS A 88 -14.49 7.40 12.44
CA HIS A 88 -13.04 7.44 12.64
C HIS A 88 -12.27 6.68 11.54
N TYR A 89 -11.37 7.34 10.81
CA TYR A 89 -10.54 6.74 9.74
C TYR A 89 -9.40 5.84 10.23
N GLY A 90 -9.38 5.47 11.51
CA GLY A 90 -8.25 4.81 12.16
C GLY A 90 -7.94 3.45 11.53
N PRO A 91 -8.93 2.52 11.47
CA PRO A 91 -8.76 1.23 10.81
C PRO A 91 -8.34 1.36 9.34
N PHE A 92 -8.86 2.39 8.65
CA PHE A 92 -8.53 2.64 7.25
C PHE A 92 -7.06 3.06 7.05
N PHE A 93 -6.51 3.90 7.93
CA PHE A 93 -5.09 4.27 7.89
C PHE A 93 -4.17 3.14 8.37
N ILE A 94 -4.61 2.29 9.31
CA ILE A 94 -3.88 1.07 9.67
C ILE A 94 -3.78 0.15 8.45
N ARG A 95 -4.91 -0.12 7.76
CA ARG A 95 -4.88 -0.92 6.52
C ARG A 95 -3.96 -0.30 5.47
N MET A 96 -4.05 1.01 5.23
CA MET A 96 -3.17 1.68 4.27
C MET A 96 -1.69 1.47 4.60
N THR A 97 -1.33 1.62 5.88
CA THR A 97 0.04 1.44 6.39
C THR A 97 0.49 0.00 6.25
N TRP A 98 -0.35 -0.95 6.66
CA TRP A 98 -0.13 -2.38 6.51
C TRP A 98 0.15 -2.76 5.06
N HIS A 99 -0.67 -2.29 4.12
CA HIS A 99 -0.49 -2.56 2.69
C HIS A 99 0.74 -1.86 2.10
N ALA A 100 1.15 -0.71 2.65
CA ALA A 100 2.37 -0.03 2.22
C ALA A 100 3.62 -0.82 2.65
N ALA A 101 3.66 -1.26 3.91
CA ALA A 101 4.77 -2.04 4.47
C ALA A 101 4.77 -3.51 4.02
N GLY A 102 3.60 -4.11 3.82
CA GLY A 102 3.40 -5.53 3.60
C GLY A 102 3.71 -6.02 2.20
N THR A 103 4.33 -5.22 1.33
CA THR A 103 4.85 -5.72 0.05
C THR A 103 6.31 -6.20 0.15
N TYR A 104 6.92 -6.04 1.34
CA TYR A 104 8.31 -6.41 1.60
C TYR A 104 8.55 -7.91 1.46
N ARG A 105 9.72 -8.31 0.96
CA ARG A 105 10.12 -9.71 0.86
C ARG A 105 11.57 -9.87 1.29
N ASN A 106 11.83 -10.81 2.19
CA ASN A 106 13.18 -11.05 2.73
C ASN A 106 14.11 -11.77 1.74
N THR A 107 13.56 -12.36 0.68
CA THR A 107 14.27 -13.12 -0.34
C THR A 107 15.14 -12.25 -1.24
N ASP A 108 14.68 -11.03 -1.57
CA ASP A 108 15.43 -10.07 -2.38
C ASP A 108 15.46 -8.65 -1.80
N GLY A 109 14.83 -8.42 -0.64
CA GLY A 109 14.83 -7.14 0.07
C GLY A 109 13.95 -6.07 -0.58
N ARG A 110 13.14 -6.41 -1.58
CA ARG A 110 12.31 -5.45 -2.34
C ARG A 110 10.92 -5.28 -1.74
N GLY A 111 10.25 -4.22 -2.18
CA GLY A 111 8.94 -3.82 -1.67
C GLY A 111 9.05 -3.12 -0.31
N GLY A 112 7.93 -3.06 0.40
CA GLY A 112 7.81 -2.39 1.68
C GLY A 112 7.53 -0.89 1.59
N GLY A 113 7.42 -0.25 2.75
CA GLY A 113 7.00 1.15 2.88
C GLY A 113 8.12 2.17 2.70
N GLY A 114 9.34 1.73 2.36
CA GLY A 114 10.55 2.53 2.41
C GLY A 114 10.63 3.69 1.40
N THR A 115 9.85 3.63 0.32
CA THR A 115 9.93 4.56 -0.81
C THR A 115 8.62 5.29 -1.09
N GLY A 116 7.52 4.90 -0.41
CA GLY A 116 6.19 5.42 -0.69
C GLY A 116 5.61 4.93 -2.03
N ALA A 117 6.13 3.82 -2.57
CA ALA A 117 5.74 3.26 -3.88
C ALA A 117 4.23 2.96 -4.01
N GLN A 118 3.48 2.82 -2.91
CA GLN A 118 2.02 2.64 -2.93
C GLN A 118 1.27 3.77 -3.67
N ARG A 119 1.89 4.95 -3.87
CA ARG A 119 1.31 6.05 -4.66
C ARG A 119 1.47 5.88 -6.18
N PHE A 120 2.35 4.97 -6.63
CA PHE A 120 2.63 4.71 -8.04
C PHE A 120 2.09 3.35 -8.49
N ALA A 121 2.03 3.16 -9.81
CA ALA A 121 1.76 1.85 -10.38
C ALA A 121 2.93 0.88 -10.07
N PRO A 122 2.68 -0.43 -9.97
CA PRO A 122 1.36 -1.07 -10.05
C PRO A 122 0.58 -1.00 -8.73
N LEU A 123 1.26 -0.73 -7.61
CA LEU A 123 0.70 -0.85 -6.25
C LEU A 123 -0.54 0.02 -6.03
N ASN A 124 -0.58 1.22 -6.59
CA ASN A 124 -1.72 2.12 -6.44
C ASN A 124 -3.03 1.57 -7.04
N SER A 125 -2.95 0.52 -7.85
CA SER A 125 -4.05 -0.09 -8.61
C SER A 125 -4.17 -1.61 -8.39
N TRP A 126 -3.39 -2.19 -7.46
CA TRP A 126 -3.56 -3.60 -7.09
C TRP A 126 -4.97 -3.83 -6.53
N PRO A 127 -5.63 -4.97 -6.83
CA PRO A 127 -6.93 -5.31 -6.29
C PRO A 127 -7.01 -5.20 -4.76
N ASP A 128 -5.97 -5.69 -4.06
CA ASP A 128 -5.93 -5.66 -2.60
C ASP A 128 -5.72 -4.25 -2.03
N ASN A 129 -5.25 -3.30 -2.85
CA ASN A 129 -5.15 -1.89 -2.51
C ASN A 129 -6.42 -1.10 -2.84
N GLY A 130 -7.53 -1.79 -3.13
CA GLY A 130 -8.83 -1.17 -3.39
C GLY A 130 -9.20 -0.12 -2.34
N ASN A 131 -9.65 1.04 -2.84
CA ASN A 131 -9.98 2.26 -2.09
C ASN A 131 -8.82 2.95 -1.36
N LEU A 132 -7.60 2.40 -1.29
CA LEU A 132 -6.49 3.08 -0.59
C LEU A 132 -6.03 4.36 -1.31
N ASP A 133 -6.43 4.58 -2.57
CA ASP A 133 -6.35 5.87 -3.23
C ASP A 133 -7.07 6.99 -2.44
N LYS A 134 -8.18 6.65 -1.79
CA LYS A 134 -8.95 7.57 -0.94
C LYS A 134 -8.25 7.83 0.38
N ALA A 135 -7.66 6.80 1.01
CA ALA A 135 -6.84 6.96 2.21
C ALA A 135 -5.68 7.94 1.97
N ARG A 136 -4.96 7.77 0.86
CA ARG A 136 -3.88 8.69 0.46
C ARG A 136 -4.42 10.10 0.17
N ARG A 137 -5.62 10.21 -0.41
CA ARG A 137 -6.25 11.51 -0.67
C ARG A 137 -6.66 12.23 0.61
N LEU A 138 -7.14 11.53 1.63
CA LEU A 138 -7.44 12.11 2.95
C LEU A 138 -6.19 12.71 3.61
N LEU A 139 -5.01 12.13 3.39
CA LEU A 139 -3.74 12.62 3.92
C LEU A 139 -3.15 13.80 3.13
N TRP A 140 -3.70 14.14 1.96
CA TRP A 140 -3.17 15.23 1.14
C TRP A 140 -3.10 16.58 1.84
N PRO A 141 -4.12 17.06 2.59
CA PRO A 141 -4.03 18.33 3.31
C PRO A 141 -2.87 18.36 4.32
N ILE A 142 -2.58 17.23 4.98
CA ILE A 142 -1.41 17.09 5.87
C ILE A 142 -0.12 17.22 5.06
N LYS A 143 0.02 16.46 3.97
CA LYS A 143 1.18 16.55 3.08
C LYS A 143 1.38 17.97 2.53
N GLN A 144 0.28 18.66 2.21
CA GLN A 144 0.29 20.02 1.70
C GLN A 144 0.78 21.02 2.76
N LYS A 145 0.32 20.88 4.00
CA LYS A 145 0.71 21.75 5.13
C LYS A 145 2.19 21.62 5.48
N TYR A 146 2.71 20.40 5.55
CA TYR A 146 4.10 20.13 5.96
C TYR A 146 5.10 20.08 4.80
N GLY A 147 4.61 20.09 3.55
CA GLY A 147 5.45 20.23 2.36
C GLY A 147 6.60 19.23 2.31
N LYS A 148 7.81 19.72 2.07
CA LYS A 148 9.02 18.89 1.94
C LYS A 148 9.58 18.32 3.25
N GLN A 149 9.05 18.74 4.40
CA GLN A 149 9.51 18.27 5.71
C GLN A 149 8.99 16.86 6.05
N ILE A 150 7.94 16.39 5.36
CA ILE A 150 7.44 15.02 5.47
C ILE A 150 7.30 14.42 4.08
N SER A 151 7.90 13.27 3.84
CA SER A 151 7.73 12.50 2.61
C SER A 151 6.39 11.76 2.61
N TRP A 152 5.88 11.37 1.45
CA TRP A 152 4.79 10.41 1.40
C TRP A 152 5.19 9.09 2.05
N ALA A 153 6.41 8.62 1.81
CA ALA A 153 6.90 7.37 2.39
C ALA A 153 6.77 7.33 3.93
N ASP A 154 7.18 8.40 4.64
CA ASP A 154 7.02 8.48 6.10
C ASP A 154 5.58 8.77 6.50
N LEU A 155 4.86 9.65 5.80
CA LEU A 155 3.47 10.00 6.13
C LEU A 155 2.54 8.79 6.07
N LEU A 156 2.72 7.91 5.07
CA LEU A 156 1.92 6.70 4.93
C LEU A 156 2.09 5.75 6.12
N ILE A 157 3.31 5.64 6.66
CA ILE A 157 3.59 4.77 7.81
C ILE A 157 3.20 5.43 9.13
N LEU A 158 3.48 6.72 9.27
CA LEU A 158 3.14 7.48 10.47
C LEU A 158 1.62 7.51 10.71
N ALA A 159 0.82 7.63 9.66
CA ALA A 159 -0.63 7.64 9.77
C ALA A 159 -1.19 6.39 10.47
N GLY A 160 -0.65 5.19 10.18
CA GLY A 160 -1.05 3.96 10.87
C GLY A 160 -0.59 3.92 12.33
N ASN A 161 0.64 4.34 12.61
CA ASN A 161 1.13 4.43 13.99
C ASN A 161 0.25 5.36 14.84
N VAL A 162 -0.04 6.56 14.34
CA VAL A 162 -0.91 7.52 15.04
C VAL A 162 -2.33 6.98 15.19
N ALA A 163 -2.83 6.22 14.21
CA ALA A 163 -4.16 5.61 14.28
C ALA A 163 -4.24 4.54 15.38
N ILE A 164 -3.21 3.71 15.54
CA ILE A 164 -3.14 2.74 16.64
C ILE A 164 -3.20 3.48 17.98
N GLU A 165 -2.40 4.53 18.14
CA GLU A 165 -2.37 5.35 19.37
C GLU A 165 -3.70 6.04 19.65
N SER A 166 -4.35 6.62 18.64
CA SER A 166 -5.61 7.35 18.80
C SER A 166 -6.76 6.46 19.27
N MET A 167 -6.69 5.16 18.96
CA MET A 167 -7.68 4.15 19.33
C MET A 167 -7.33 3.41 20.65
N GLY A 168 -6.32 3.88 21.37
CA GLY A 168 -5.88 3.34 22.65
C GLY A 168 -4.90 2.16 22.56
N GLY A 169 -4.41 1.84 21.36
CA GLY A 169 -3.28 0.94 21.17
C GLY A 169 -1.96 1.61 21.60
N THR A 170 -0.93 0.80 21.82
CA THR A 170 0.41 1.30 22.16
C THR A 170 1.38 0.92 21.06
N THR A 171 2.08 1.88 20.49
CA THR A 171 3.17 1.61 19.54
C THR A 171 4.51 1.59 20.29
N PHE A 172 5.47 0.81 19.79
CA PHE A 172 6.83 0.81 20.35
C PHE A 172 7.56 2.13 20.07
N GLY A 173 7.24 2.78 18.95
CA GLY A 173 7.83 4.03 18.51
C GLY A 173 7.74 4.19 17.00
N PHE A 174 8.23 5.31 16.49
CA PHE A 174 8.30 5.61 15.07
C PHE A 174 9.66 6.22 14.73
N SER A 175 10.22 5.84 13.58
CA SER A 175 11.41 6.46 13.00
C SER A 175 11.10 6.89 11.58
N GLY A 176 11.26 8.19 11.30
CA GLY A 176 11.24 8.75 9.95
C GLY A 176 12.59 8.65 9.23
N GLY A 177 12.66 9.25 8.05
CA GLY A 177 13.85 9.31 7.21
C GLY A 177 13.74 8.57 5.87
N ARG A 178 12.53 8.13 5.49
CA ARG A 178 12.24 7.52 4.19
C ARG A 178 12.05 8.60 3.13
N ALA A 179 12.97 8.76 2.19
CA ALA A 179 12.81 9.74 1.12
C ALA A 179 11.81 9.24 0.05
N ASP A 180 11.09 10.16 -0.58
CA ASP A 180 10.19 9.84 -1.69
C ASP A 180 10.96 9.48 -2.97
N ILE A 181 10.44 8.50 -3.72
CA ILE A 181 10.80 8.26 -5.14
C ILE A 181 9.88 9.05 -6.06
N TRP A 182 10.27 9.27 -7.33
CA TRP A 182 9.53 10.14 -8.27
C TRP A 182 8.95 9.43 -9.50
N GLY A 183 9.00 8.11 -9.49
CA GLY A 183 8.40 7.25 -10.50
C GLY A 183 8.13 5.86 -9.94
N PRO A 184 7.46 4.98 -10.70
CA PRO A 184 7.31 3.59 -10.32
C PRO A 184 8.65 2.86 -10.30
N GLU A 185 8.79 1.86 -9.43
CA GLU A 185 9.93 0.94 -9.43
C GLU A 185 9.73 -0.11 -10.52
N GLU A 186 10.68 -0.20 -11.45
CA GLU A 186 10.60 -1.12 -12.60
C GLU A 186 11.39 -2.42 -12.37
N ASP A 187 12.15 -2.49 -11.28
CA ASP A 187 13.10 -3.55 -10.98
C ASP A 187 12.55 -4.63 -10.04
N ILE A 188 11.27 -4.53 -9.67
CA ILE A 188 10.60 -5.52 -8.81
C ILE A 188 9.87 -6.56 -9.65
N HIS A 189 10.25 -7.83 -9.48
CA HIS A 189 9.54 -8.96 -10.07
C HIS A 189 8.37 -9.40 -9.17
N TRP A 190 7.17 -8.93 -9.51
CA TRP A 190 5.92 -9.25 -8.79
C TRP A 190 5.27 -10.59 -9.18
N GLY A 191 5.78 -11.24 -10.23
CA GLY A 191 5.25 -12.49 -10.79
C GLY A 191 5.23 -12.47 -12.32
N VAL A 192 4.82 -13.58 -12.91
CA VAL A 192 4.76 -13.80 -14.38
C VAL A 192 3.33 -13.74 -14.92
N GLU A 193 2.35 -13.59 -14.04
CA GLU A 193 0.93 -13.57 -14.39
C GLU A 193 0.57 -12.39 -15.28
N SER A 194 -0.36 -12.63 -16.20
CA SER A 194 -0.90 -11.60 -17.10
C SER A 194 -2.23 -11.02 -16.63
N GLU A 195 -2.85 -11.62 -15.61
CA GLU A 195 -4.15 -11.21 -15.06
C GLU A 195 -4.07 -11.00 -13.54
N TRP A 196 -4.88 -10.07 -13.04
CA TRP A 196 -5.01 -9.84 -11.61
C TRP A 196 -5.62 -11.06 -10.92
N LEU A 197 -5.13 -11.36 -9.72
CA LEU A 197 -5.56 -12.49 -8.89
C LEU A 197 -5.25 -13.89 -9.48
N GLU A 198 -4.53 -13.97 -10.59
CA GLU A 198 -3.97 -15.23 -11.08
C GLU A 198 -2.76 -15.66 -10.21
N ASN A 199 -2.44 -16.96 -10.18
CA ASN A 199 -1.34 -17.52 -9.40
C ASN A 199 -0.51 -18.58 -10.15
N LYS A 200 0.02 -18.24 -11.33
CA LYS A 200 1.04 -19.04 -12.04
C LYS A 200 2.42 -18.95 -11.37
N ARG A 201 2.45 -19.20 -10.06
CA ARG A 201 3.58 -18.99 -9.15
C ARG A 201 3.82 -20.15 -8.20
N TYR A 202 3.16 -21.28 -8.40
CA TYR A 202 3.36 -22.48 -7.61
C TYR A 202 4.08 -23.55 -8.42
N LYS A 203 4.95 -24.30 -7.74
CA LYS A 203 5.61 -25.52 -8.22
C LYS A 203 5.16 -26.71 -7.37
N GLY A 204 5.13 -27.90 -7.99
CA GLY A 204 4.70 -29.12 -7.30
C GLY A 204 3.29 -29.00 -6.74
N GLU A 205 3.10 -29.34 -5.47
CA GLU A 205 1.79 -29.31 -4.81
C GLU A 205 1.37 -27.89 -4.40
N ARG A 206 2.26 -27.11 -3.77
CA ARG A 206 2.00 -25.71 -3.36
C ARG A 206 3.26 -24.94 -2.95
N GLU A 207 4.39 -25.21 -3.59
CA GLU A 207 5.64 -24.49 -3.31
C GLU A 207 5.62 -23.13 -4.02
N LEU A 208 5.58 -22.03 -3.27
CA LEU A 208 5.54 -20.68 -3.83
C LEU A 208 6.88 -20.31 -4.50
N ASP A 209 6.86 -19.74 -5.70
CA ASP A 209 8.09 -19.46 -6.43
C ASP A 209 8.91 -18.32 -5.81
N ASN A 210 10.22 -18.43 -5.81
CA ASN A 210 11.10 -17.36 -5.33
C ASN A 210 11.24 -16.27 -6.41
N PRO A 211 11.29 -14.97 -6.06
CA PRO A 211 11.32 -14.40 -4.71
C PRO A 211 9.94 -13.98 -4.18
N LEU A 212 8.83 -14.51 -4.69
CA LEU A 212 7.47 -14.05 -4.39
C LEU A 212 7.06 -14.37 -2.94
N ALA A 213 6.20 -13.54 -2.36
CA ALA A 213 5.71 -13.70 -0.99
C ALA A 213 4.18 -13.47 -0.87
N ALA A 214 3.47 -13.51 -1.99
CA ALA A 214 2.01 -13.41 -2.04
C ALA A 214 1.44 -14.56 -2.87
N VAL A 215 0.28 -15.08 -2.48
CA VAL A 215 -0.33 -16.27 -3.10
C VAL A 215 -0.92 -16.01 -4.49
N GLN A 216 -1.22 -14.76 -4.82
CA GLN A 216 -1.82 -14.33 -6.09
C GLN A 216 -1.29 -12.96 -6.51
N MET A 217 -1.30 -12.68 -7.82
CA MET A 217 -0.89 -11.39 -8.36
C MET A 217 -1.83 -10.28 -7.88
N GLY A 218 -1.27 -9.24 -7.25
CA GLY A 218 -2.04 -8.10 -6.77
C GLY A 218 -2.63 -8.25 -5.36
N LEU A 219 -2.28 -9.32 -4.65
CA LEU A 219 -2.51 -9.46 -3.19
C LEU A 219 -1.27 -9.06 -2.40
N ILE A 220 -1.46 -8.63 -1.15
CA ILE A 220 -0.36 -8.37 -0.22
C ILE A 220 0.21 -9.70 0.31
N TYR A 221 -0.62 -10.58 0.86
CA TYR A 221 -0.17 -11.88 1.40
C TYR A 221 -0.99 -13.05 0.85
N VAL A 222 -2.18 -13.26 1.40
CA VAL A 222 -3.04 -14.42 1.18
C VAL A 222 -4.41 -14.00 0.65
N ASN A 223 -5.15 -14.96 0.10
CA ASN A 223 -6.53 -14.74 -0.30
C ASN A 223 -7.45 -14.77 0.94
N PRO A 224 -8.23 -13.72 1.21
CA PRO A 224 -9.11 -13.67 2.39
C PRO A 224 -10.24 -14.72 2.36
N GLN A 225 -10.57 -15.29 1.20
CA GLN A 225 -11.55 -16.37 1.04
C GLN A 225 -10.92 -17.77 1.18
N GLY A 226 -9.62 -17.84 1.43
CA GLY A 226 -8.83 -19.08 1.45
C GLY A 226 -8.20 -19.43 0.10
N PRO A 227 -7.34 -20.45 0.06
CA PRO A 227 -6.61 -20.90 -1.13
C PRO A 227 -7.50 -21.00 -2.36
N ASP A 228 -7.21 -20.22 -3.41
CA ASP A 228 -7.94 -20.28 -4.69
C ASP A 228 -9.45 -19.98 -4.55
N GLY A 229 -9.85 -19.27 -3.49
CA GLY A 229 -11.24 -19.00 -3.15
C GLY A 229 -11.95 -20.14 -2.39
N ASN A 230 -11.22 -21.20 -2.02
CA ASN A 230 -11.74 -22.29 -1.21
C ASN A 230 -11.62 -21.96 0.29
N PRO A 231 -12.74 -21.89 1.04
CA PRO A 231 -12.74 -21.48 2.45
C PRO A 231 -12.30 -22.62 3.39
N ASP A 232 -11.09 -23.14 3.18
CA ASP A 232 -10.41 -24.10 4.05
C ASP A 232 -9.45 -23.36 5.01
N PRO A 233 -9.75 -23.29 6.31
CA PRO A 233 -8.91 -22.58 7.27
C PRO A 233 -7.54 -23.22 7.49
N LEU A 234 -7.42 -24.55 7.39
CA LEU A 234 -6.15 -25.24 7.60
C LEU A 234 -5.21 -25.00 6.41
N ALA A 235 -5.76 -25.06 5.20
CA ALA A 235 -5.00 -24.72 4.00
C ALA A 235 -4.64 -23.22 3.97
N SER A 236 -5.53 -22.33 4.42
CA SER A 236 -5.24 -20.90 4.58
C SER A 236 -4.12 -20.64 5.59
N ALA A 237 -4.10 -21.37 6.71
CA ALA A 237 -3.03 -21.26 7.71
C ALA A 237 -1.64 -21.63 7.15
N HIS A 238 -1.57 -22.58 6.21
CA HIS A 238 -0.34 -22.90 5.50
C HIS A 238 0.14 -21.72 4.64
N ASP A 239 -0.75 -21.15 3.82
CA ASP A 239 -0.45 -19.97 2.99
C ASP A 239 -0.04 -18.77 3.85
N ILE A 240 -0.70 -18.55 4.99
CA ILE A 240 -0.37 -17.48 5.93
C ILE A 240 1.06 -17.66 6.44
N ARG A 241 1.41 -18.85 6.94
CA ARG A 241 2.75 -19.12 7.45
C ARG A 241 3.82 -18.94 6.38
N GLU A 242 3.58 -19.45 5.17
CA GLU A 242 4.53 -19.36 4.06
C GLU A 242 4.77 -17.89 3.64
N THR A 243 3.70 -17.14 3.42
CA THR A 243 3.79 -15.74 2.96
C THR A 243 4.40 -14.83 4.02
N PHE A 244 3.93 -14.91 5.27
CA PHE A 244 4.50 -14.12 6.36
C PHE A 244 5.96 -14.48 6.65
N GLY A 245 6.34 -15.76 6.57
CA GLY A 245 7.73 -16.20 6.70
C GLY A 245 8.65 -15.57 5.66
N ARG A 246 8.18 -15.44 4.41
CA ARG A 246 8.88 -14.69 3.34
C ARG A 246 8.86 -13.18 3.51
N MET A 247 8.05 -12.67 4.42
CA MET A 247 8.03 -11.25 4.82
C MET A 247 8.70 -11.02 6.18
N ALA A 248 9.55 -11.97 6.60
CA ALA A 248 10.33 -11.91 7.84
C ALA A 248 9.50 -11.87 9.13
N MET A 249 8.30 -12.48 9.12
CA MET A 249 7.48 -12.66 10.31
C MET A 249 7.44 -14.15 10.69
N ASN A 250 7.72 -14.45 11.95
CA ASN A 250 7.54 -15.77 12.54
C ASN A 250 6.09 -15.98 13.02
N ASP A 251 5.76 -17.20 13.46
CA ASP A 251 4.39 -17.55 13.89
C ASP A 251 3.82 -16.63 15.00
N GLU A 252 4.63 -16.21 15.98
CA GLU A 252 4.18 -15.30 17.05
C GLU A 252 3.88 -13.89 16.49
N GLU A 253 4.78 -13.38 15.65
CA GLU A 253 4.63 -12.07 14.99
C GLU A 253 3.42 -12.05 14.05
N THR A 254 3.22 -13.11 13.27
CA THR A 254 2.07 -13.27 12.39
C THR A 254 0.75 -13.24 13.15
N VAL A 255 0.65 -14.01 14.24
CA VAL A 255 -0.57 -14.03 15.06
C VAL A 255 -0.82 -12.66 15.69
N ALA A 256 0.23 -12.01 16.21
CA ALA A 256 0.11 -10.68 16.81
C ALA A 256 -0.42 -9.66 15.79
N LEU A 257 0.17 -9.60 14.59
CA LEU A 257 -0.22 -8.66 13.54
C LEU A 257 -1.68 -8.83 13.09
N VAL A 258 -2.11 -10.08 12.86
CA VAL A 258 -3.48 -10.36 12.41
C VAL A 258 -4.49 -10.12 13.52
N ALA A 259 -4.19 -10.53 14.76
CA ALA A 259 -5.11 -10.39 15.88
C ALA A 259 -5.28 -8.93 16.34
N GLU A 260 -4.21 -8.13 16.34
CA GLU A 260 -4.25 -6.74 16.80
C GLU A 260 -5.24 -5.90 15.99
N VAL A 261 -5.20 -6.02 14.66
CA VAL A 261 -6.12 -5.29 13.76
C VAL A 261 -7.57 -5.64 14.06
N ILE A 262 -7.87 -6.94 14.25
CA ILE A 262 -9.22 -7.42 14.58
C ILE A 262 -9.68 -6.89 15.95
N LEU A 263 -8.79 -6.83 16.93
CA LEU A 263 -9.11 -6.35 18.28
C LEU A 263 -9.42 -4.86 18.30
N LEU A 264 -8.65 -4.04 17.57
CA LEU A 264 -8.87 -2.59 17.47
C LEU A 264 -10.20 -2.27 16.79
N GLU A 265 -10.52 -2.93 15.68
CA GLU A 265 -11.81 -2.75 14.99
C GLU A 265 -13.00 -3.13 15.90
N LYS A 266 -12.92 -4.29 16.57
CA LYS A 266 -13.99 -4.74 17.47
C LYS A 266 -14.19 -3.80 18.66
N ARG A 267 -13.11 -3.20 19.17
CA ARG A 267 -13.16 -2.20 20.25
C ARG A 267 -13.97 -0.97 19.82
N MET A 268 -13.65 -0.41 18.65
CA MET A 268 -14.40 0.74 18.11
C MET A 268 -15.88 0.42 17.87
N GLU A 269 -16.18 -0.73 17.27
CA GLU A 269 -17.55 -1.16 17.01
C GLU A 269 -18.36 -1.24 18.32
N LEU A 270 -17.74 -1.75 19.39
CA LEU A 270 -18.35 -1.83 20.70
C LEU A 270 -18.59 -0.45 21.34
N GLU A 271 -17.59 0.44 21.30
CA GLU A 271 -17.70 1.80 21.83
C GLU A 271 -18.84 2.58 21.16
N GLN A 272 -18.98 2.46 19.84
CA GLN A 272 -20.10 3.05 19.10
C GLN A 272 -21.46 2.50 19.54
N LYS A 273 -21.57 1.17 19.67
CA LYS A 273 -22.83 0.54 20.13
C LYS A 273 -23.20 1.02 21.54
N ILE A 274 -22.21 1.23 22.42
CA ILE A 274 -22.45 1.75 23.77
C ILE A 274 -22.97 3.19 23.71
N MET A 275 -22.31 4.07 22.96
CA MET A 275 -22.71 5.47 22.79
C MET A 275 -24.12 5.61 22.19
N PHE A 276 -24.44 4.82 21.17
CA PHE A 276 -25.77 4.78 20.59
C PHE A 276 -26.83 4.39 21.63
N ASN A 277 -26.58 3.33 22.41
CA ASN A 277 -27.49 2.87 23.44
C ASN A 277 -27.63 3.83 24.63
N GLN A 278 -26.63 4.67 24.90
CA GLN A 278 -26.70 5.73 25.91
C GLN A 278 -27.59 6.88 25.42
N ASN A 279 -27.36 7.35 24.19
CA ASN A 279 -28.18 8.41 23.59
C ASN A 279 -29.67 8.02 23.47
N GLN A 280 -29.97 6.75 23.14
CA GLN A 280 -31.35 6.26 23.12
C GLN A 280 -32.00 6.21 24.51
N ARG A 281 -31.22 6.02 25.58
CA ARG A 281 -31.72 6.06 26.97
C ARG A 281 -31.96 7.47 27.47
N GLU A 282 -31.21 8.46 27.00
CA GLU A 282 -31.40 9.87 27.36
C GLU A 282 -32.61 10.51 26.63
N LEU A 283 -33.08 9.88 25.56
CA LEU A 283 -34.28 10.28 24.80
C LEU A 283 -35.59 9.70 25.36
N HIS A 284 -35.53 8.92 26.45
CA HIS A 284 -36.68 8.29 27.13
C HIS A 284 -36.74 8.68 28.61
#